data_AF-A0A0Q8WL79-F1
#
_entry.id   AF-A0A0Q8WL79-F1
#
_cell.length_a   1.000
_cell.length_b   1.000
_cell.length_c   1.000
_cell.angle_alpha   90.00
_cell.angle_beta   90.00
_cell.angle_gamma   90.00
#
_symmetry.space_group_name_H-M   'P 1'
#
loop_
_entity.id
_entity.type
_entity.pdbx_description
1 polymer ?
#
loop_
_entity_poly.entity_id
_entity_poly.type
_entity_poly.pdbx_seq_one_letter_code
_entity_poly.pdbx_strand_id
1 'polypeptide(L)'
;MHASAWIDIEKYLFTLRPILMVAPTDLVFLTRKSKKPGAKHTPWVDMGATVKTLTANYLPSCHGFGAHAFRHLAATSILKADGGDFKTAALVLNDRVGTVEKHYAFLRSGEGSTRMAELLDSAFSRM
;
A
#
# COMPACT_ATOMS: atom_id res chain seq x y z
N MET A 1 2.35 10.63 -5.25
CA MET A 1 2.06 9.32 -5.87
C MET A 1 3.07 9.10 -6.99
N HIS A 2 3.64 7.90 -7.14
CA HIS A 2 4.65 7.65 -8.17
C HIS A 2 4.02 7.68 -9.57
N ALA A 3 4.70 8.27 -10.55
CA ALA A 3 4.17 8.49 -11.90
C ALA A 3 3.73 7.19 -12.60
N SER A 4 4.39 6.07 -12.30
CA SER A 4 4.05 4.77 -12.88
C SER A 4 2.63 4.30 -12.54
N ALA A 5 2.11 4.65 -11.35
CA ALA A 5 0.74 4.30 -10.97
C ALA A 5 -0.31 5.22 -11.61
N TRP A 6 0.09 6.44 -11.96
CA TRP A 6 -0.83 7.47 -12.46
C TRP A 6 -1.40 7.10 -13.84
N ILE A 7 -0.58 6.53 -14.72
CA ILE A 7 -0.99 6.08 -16.06
C ILE A 7 -2.16 5.09 -15.97
N ASP A 8 -2.06 4.12 -15.06
CA ASP A 8 -3.13 3.12 -14.86
C ASP A 8 -4.38 3.72 -14.22
N ILE A 9 -4.21 4.67 -13.30
CA ILE A 9 -5.32 5.38 -12.65
C ILE A 9 -6.08 6.24 -13.67
N GLU A 10 -5.38 7.01 -14.51
CA GLU A 10 -6.02 7.83 -15.55
C GLU A 10 -6.77 6.96 -16.56
N LYS A 11 -6.12 5.90 -17.05
CA LYS A 11 -6.76 4.92 -17.94
C LYS A 11 -8.02 4.34 -17.30
N TYR A 12 -7.95 4.00 -16.01
CA TYR A 12 -9.12 3.54 -15.28
C TYR A 12 -10.21 4.60 -15.21
N LEU A 13 -9.91 5.80 -14.75
CA LEU A 13 -10.90 6.86 -14.51
C LEU A 13 -11.58 7.35 -15.78
N PHE A 14 -10.82 7.54 -16.86
CA PHE A 14 -11.32 8.19 -18.08
C PHE A 14 -11.77 7.21 -19.17
N THR A 15 -11.23 5.99 -19.18
CA THR A 15 -11.58 5.00 -20.22
C THR A 15 -12.41 3.85 -19.66
N LEU A 16 -11.97 3.20 -18.58
CA LEU A 16 -12.58 1.94 -18.12
C LEU A 16 -13.79 2.16 -17.21
N ARG A 17 -13.72 3.11 -16.28
CA ARG A 17 -14.78 3.40 -15.31
C ARG A 17 -16.09 3.83 -15.98
N PRO A 18 -16.12 4.71 -17.01
CA PRO A 18 -17.35 5.03 -17.72
C PRO A 18 -17.96 3.81 -18.40
N ILE A 19 -17.13 2.92 -18.95
CA ILE A 19 -17.58 1.66 -19.54
C ILE A 19 -18.22 0.78 -18.50
N LEU A 20 -17.73 0.74 -17.25
CA LEU A 20 -18.28 -0.08 -16.16
C LEU A 20 -19.52 0.53 -15.48
N MET A 21 -19.79 1.82 -15.66
CA MET A 21 -20.89 2.52 -15.01
C MET A 21 -22.26 2.00 -15.46
N VAL A 22 -23.14 1.65 -14.51
CA VAL A 22 -24.54 1.26 -14.77
C VAL A 22 -25.56 2.20 -14.13
N ALA A 23 -25.17 2.91 -13.07
CA ALA A 23 -25.95 3.92 -12.37
C ALA A 23 -25.01 4.94 -11.70
N PRO A 24 -25.45 6.19 -11.43
CA PRO A 24 -24.64 7.17 -10.69
C PRO A 24 -24.16 6.63 -9.34
N THR A 25 -22.89 6.86 -9.00
CA THR A 25 -22.28 6.44 -7.72
C THR A 25 -21.03 7.23 -7.38
N ASP A 26 -20.79 7.40 -6.08
CA ASP A 26 -19.57 7.99 -5.52
C ASP A 26 -18.42 6.99 -5.37
N LEU A 27 -18.66 5.70 -5.66
CA LEU A 27 -17.62 4.68 -5.60
C LEU A 27 -16.59 4.90 -6.72
N VAL A 28 -15.33 5.08 -6.34
CA VAL A 28 -14.24 5.23 -7.31
C VAL A 28 -14.06 3.93 -8.11
N PHE A 29 -13.88 2.80 -7.41
CA PHE A 29 -13.68 1.49 -8.03
C PHE A 29 -15.01 0.74 -8.20
N LEU A 30 -15.38 0.51 -9.45
CA LEU A 30 -16.57 -0.23 -9.87
C LEU A 30 -16.23 -1.69 -10.16
N THR A 31 -17.13 -2.60 -9.79
CA THR A 31 -17.06 -4.02 -10.14
C THR A 31 -17.63 -4.29 -11.53
N ARG A 32 -17.52 -5.53 -12.00
CA ARG A 32 -18.08 -5.93 -13.29
C ARG A 32 -19.58 -5.65 -13.33
N LYS A 33 -20.07 -5.16 -14.49
CA LYS A 33 -21.49 -4.92 -14.72
C LYS A 33 -22.34 -6.13 -14.34
N SER A 34 -23.27 -5.92 -13.41
CA SER A 34 -24.33 -6.89 -13.17
C SER A 34 -25.30 -6.87 -14.35
N LYS A 35 -25.73 -8.06 -14.79
CA LYS A 35 -26.73 -8.22 -15.86
C LYS A 35 -28.17 -8.00 -15.37
N LYS A 36 -28.36 -7.73 -14.07
CA LYS A 36 -29.70 -7.60 -13.47
C LYS A 36 -30.28 -6.20 -13.78
N PRO A 37 -31.57 -6.10 -14.16
CA PRO A 37 -32.26 -4.82 -14.26
C PRO A 37 -32.20 -4.06 -12.93
N GLY A 38 -31.93 -2.75 -12.97
CA GLY A 38 -31.83 -1.91 -11.77
C GLY A 38 -30.60 -2.18 -10.89
N ALA A 39 -29.56 -2.81 -11.43
CA ALA A 39 -28.32 -3.06 -10.70
C ALA A 39 -27.72 -1.76 -10.14
N LYS A 40 -27.41 -1.79 -8.84
CA LYS A 40 -26.65 -0.74 -8.16
C LYS A 40 -25.21 -1.18 -8.01
N HIS A 41 -24.30 -0.21 -7.99
CA HIS A 41 -22.91 -0.46 -7.62
C HIS A 41 -22.81 -0.74 -6.12
N THR A 42 -21.95 -1.68 -5.76
CA THR A 42 -21.62 -2.02 -4.38
C THR A 42 -20.11 -1.98 -4.20
N PRO A 43 -19.61 -1.77 -2.97
CA PRO A 43 -18.19 -1.91 -2.68
C PRO A 43 -17.64 -3.24 -3.17
N TRP A 44 -16.40 -3.24 -3.66
CA TRP A 44 -15.77 -4.44 -4.18
C TRP A 44 -15.27 -5.35 -3.05
N VAL A 45 -16.12 -6.28 -2.64
CA VAL A 45 -15.82 -7.21 -1.53
C VAL A 45 -14.75 -8.25 -1.90
N ASP A 46 -14.69 -8.68 -3.15
CA ASP A 46 -13.77 -9.73 -3.61
C ASP A 46 -12.39 -9.20 -4.07
N MET A 47 -12.07 -7.94 -3.79
CA MET A 47 -10.80 -7.33 -4.23
C MET A 47 -9.59 -8.10 -3.69
N GLY A 48 -9.62 -8.48 -2.41
CA GLY A 48 -8.53 -9.24 -1.79
C GLY A 48 -8.32 -10.62 -2.43
N ALA A 49 -9.41 -11.33 -2.71
CA ALA A 49 -9.37 -12.62 -3.40
C ALA A 49 -8.85 -12.48 -4.84
N THR A 50 -9.32 -11.46 -5.56
CA THR A 50 -8.86 -11.14 -6.93
C THR A 50 -7.35 -10.89 -6.96
N VAL A 51 -6.84 -10.08 -6.04
CA VAL A 51 -5.40 -9.79 -5.92
C VAL A 51 -4.59 -11.06 -5.61
N LYS A 52 -5.10 -11.93 -4.74
CA LYS A 52 -4.47 -13.23 -4.44
C LYS A 52 -4.38 -14.11 -5.68
N THR A 53 -5.47 -14.22 -6.45
CA THR A 53 -5.47 -14.99 -7.70
C THR A 53 -4.49 -14.42 -8.72
N LEU A 54 -4.48 -13.10 -8.91
CA LEU A 54 -3.55 -12.45 -9.84
C LEU A 54 -2.09 -12.68 -9.45
N THR A 55 -1.75 -12.47 -8.18
CA THR A 55 -0.37 -12.67 -7.69
C THR A 55 0.06 -14.14 -7.79
N ALA A 56 -0.84 -15.10 -7.56
CA ALA A 56 -0.53 -16.52 -7.78
C ALA A 56 -0.25 -16.85 -9.26
N ASN A 57 -0.97 -16.22 -10.17
CA ASN A 57 -0.84 -16.50 -11.60
C ASN A 57 0.35 -15.81 -12.26
N TYR A 58 0.70 -14.60 -11.79
CA TYR A 58 1.69 -13.74 -12.47
C TYR A 58 3.05 -13.68 -11.76
N LEU A 59 3.16 -14.13 -10.51
CA LEU A 59 4.46 -14.17 -9.81
C LEU A 59 5.01 -15.61 -9.81
N PRO A 60 6.22 -15.82 -10.36
CA PRO A 60 6.86 -17.13 -10.36
C PRO A 60 6.97 -17.72 -8.95
N SER A 61 6.64 -19.00 -8.81
CA SER A 61 6.76 -19.74 -7.54
C SER A 61 6.00 -19.11 -6.37
N CYS A 62 4.91 -18.38 -6.63
CA CYS A 62 4.08 -17.74 -5.61
C CYS A 62 2.69 -18.39 -5.54
N HIS A 63 2.24 -18.77 -4.34
CA HIS A 63 0.86 -19.25 -4.12
C HIS A 63 -0.18 -18.11 -4.00
N GLY A 64 0.26 -16.87 -4.25
CA GLY A 64 -0.53 -15.66 -4.18
C GLY A 64 -0.63 -15.03 -2.78
N PHE A 65 -0.81 -13.72 -2.76
CA PHE A 65 -1.02 -12.91 -1.56
C PHE A 65 -2.07 -11.83 -1.79
N GLY A 66 -2.77 -11.45 -0.72
CA GLY A 66 -3.85 -10.46 -0.80
C GLY A 66 -3.36 -9.00 -0.81
N ALA A 67 -4.31 -8.08 -0.99
CA ALA A 67 -4.05 -6.63 -1.01
C ALA A 67 -3.32 -6.11 0.25
N HIS A 68 -3.55 -6.72 1.42
CA HIS A 68 -2.88 -6.32 2.66
C HIS A 68 -1.36 -6.55 2.64
N ALA A 69 -0.86 -7.50 1.84
CA ALA A 69 0.59 -7.70 1.71
C ALA A 69 1.27 -6.50 1.01
N PHE A 70 0.61 -5.82 0.07
CA PHE A 70 1.12 -4.58 -0.52
C PHE A 70 1.28 -3.47 0.53
N ARG A 71 0.38 -3.42 1.53
CA ARG A 71 0.51 -2.53 2.68
C ARG A 71 1.81 -2.80 3.44
N HIS A 72 2.11 -4.08 3.70
CA HIS A 72 3.36 -4.47 4.37
C HIS A 72 4.60 -4.18 3.53
N LEU A 73 4.55 -4.40 2.22
CA LEU A 73 5.64 -4.06 1.29
C LEU A 73 5.93 -2.56 1.32
N ALA A 74 4.92 -1.72 1.14
CA ALA A 74 5.07 -0.27 1.18
C ALA A 74 5.64 0.22 2.54
N ALA A 75 5.09 -0.28 3.66
CA ALA A 75 5.57 0.05 4.99
C ALA A 75 7.05 -0.31 5.18
N THR A 76 7.41 -1.55 4.83
CA THR A 76 8.78 -2.07 4.96
C THR A 76 9.75 -1.30 4.08
N SER A 77 9.36 -0.99 2.84
CA SER A 77 10.20 -0.20 1.92
C SER A 77 10.46 1.20 2.43
N ILE A 78 9.45 1.87 3.00
CA ILE A 78 9.63 3.20 3.60
C ILE A 78 10.56 3.12 4.81
N LEU A 79 10.35 2.15 5.71
CA LEU A 79 11.11 2.05 6.95
C LEU A 79 12.55 1.59 6.77
N LYS A 80 12.86 0.87 5.69
CA LYS A 80 14.23 0.47 5.32
C LYS A 80 14.97 1.49 4.45
N ALA A 81 14.28 2.49 3.92
CA ALA A 81 14.91 3.54 3.14
C ALA A 81 15.70 4.48 4.05
N ASP A 82 16.78 5.07 3.53
CA ASP A 82 17.51 6.12 4.25
C ASP A 82 16.58 7.31 4.55
N GLY A 83 16.62 7.79 5.79
CA GLY A 83 15.69 8.79 6.30
C GLY A 83 14.25 8.31 6.51
N GLY A 84 13.97 7.01 6.35
CA GLY A 84 12.66 6.42 6.62
C GLY A 84 12.23 6.54 8.07
N ASP A 85 10.94 6.76 8.33
CA ASP A 85 10.40 6.88 9.69
C ASP A 85 8.93 6.39 9.80
N PHE A 86 8.49 6.13 11.04
CA PHE A 86 7.15 5.62 11.33
C PHE A 86 6.02 6.62 11.01
N LYS A 87 6.29 7.92 11.08
CA LYS A 87 5.33 8.98 10.78
C LYS A 87 5.05 9.04 9.28
N THR A 88 6.10 9.01 8.46
CA THR A 88 6.03 8.95 7.01
C THR A 88 5.30 7.69 6.56
N ALA A 89 5.65 6.53 7.12
CA ALA A 89 4.93 5.29 6.85
C ALA A 89 3.45 5.38 7.25
N ALA A 90 3.12 5.90 8.44
CA ALA A 90 1.73 6.06 8.88
C ALA A 90 0.91 6.99 7.96
N LEU A 91 1.49 8.11 7.52
CA LEU A 91 0.84 9.03 6.59
C LEU A 91 0.52 8.38 5.25
N VAL A 92 1.49 7.67 4.66
CA VAL A 92 1.30 6.98 3.36
C VAL A 92 0.24 5.88 3.47
N LEU A 93 0.23 5.18 4.60
CA LEU A 93 -0.69 4.08 4.85
C LEU A 93 -2.07 4.53 5.35
N ASN A 94 -2.28 5.83 5.59
CA ASN A 94 -3.45 6.36 6.28
C ASN A 94 -3.75 5.59 7.58
N ASP A 95 -2.73 5.43 8.42
CA ASP A 95 -2.79 4.72 9.71
C ASP A 95 -2.33 5.62 10.86
N ARG A 96 -2.43 5.11 12.09
CA ARG A 96 -1.84 5.72 13.27
C ARG A 96 -0.37 5.30 13.39
N VAL A 97 0.49 6.23 13.81
CA VAL A 97 1.92 5.96 14.06
C VAL A 97 2.11 4.79 15.01
N GLY A 98 1.38 4.75 16.12
CA GLY A 98 1.47 3.65 17.08
C GLY A 98 1.07 2.28 16.52
N THR A 99 0.17 2.22 15.52
CA THR A 99 -0.14 0.97 14.82
C THR A 99 1.06 0.51 13.99
N VAL A 100 1.69 1.42 13.25
CA VAL A 100 2.86 1.13 12.44
C VAL A 100 4.04 0.69 13.32
N GLU A 101 4.32 1.43 14.40
CA GLU A 101 5.37 1.06 15.35
C GLU A 101 5.14 -0.35 15.92
N LYS A 102 3.92 -0.64 16.39
CA LYS A 102 3.57 -1.97 16.91
C LYS A 102 3.88 -3.09 15.92
N HIS A 103 3.64 -2.87 14.63
CA HIS A 103 3.82 -3.90 13.61
C HIS A 103 5.22 -3.96 13.00
N TYR A 104 6.00 -2.89 13.07
CA TYR A 104 7.26 -2.78 12.31
C TYR A 104 8.47 -2.32 13.14
N ALA A 105 8.35 -2.10 14.45
CA ALA A 105 9.48 -1.68 15.29
C ALA A 105 10.73 -2.57 15.15
N PHE A 106 10.53 -3.87 14.95
CA PHE A 106 11.61 -4.84 14.76
C PHE A 106 12.46 -4.58 13.50
N LEU A 107 11.95 -3.85 12.51
CA LEU A 107 12.72 -3.54 11.30
C LEU A 107 13.86 -2.55 11.54
N ARG A 108 13.78 -1.77 12.63
CA ARG A 108 14.77 -0.75 12.98
C ARG A 108 15.58 -1.07 14.23
N SER A 109 15.23 -2.12 14.97
CA SER A 109 15.94 -2.49 16.21
C SER A 109 17.41 -2.84 15.97
N GLY A 110 17.77 -3.36 14.78
CA GLY A 110 19.16 -3.62 14.40
C GLY A 110 19.99 -2.36 14.13
N GLU A 111 19.35 -1.20 13.87
CA GLU A 111 20.05 0.08 13.66
C GLU A 111 20.40 0.77 14.97
N GLY A 112 19.90 0.29 16.11
CA GLY A 112 20.06 0.97 17.40
C GLY A 112 21.52 1.17 17.80
N SER A 113 22.37 0.17 17.56
CA SER A 113 23.81 0.23 17.83
C SER A 113 24.54 1.18 16.88
N THR A 114 24.25 1.13 15.57
CA THR A 114 24.81 2.07 14.58
C THR A 114 24.41 3.50 14.89
N ARG A 115 23.13 3.74 15.19
CA ARG A 115 22.62 5.06 15.53
C ARG A 115 23.19 5.58 16.85
N MET A 116 23.37 4.69 17.83
CA MET A 116 24.05 5.03 19.08
C MET A 116 25.49 5.47 18.81
N ALA A 117 26.23 4.71 17.98
CA ALA A 117 27.60 5.07 17.60
C ALA A 117 27.66 6.45 16.94
N GLU A 118 26.81 6.73 15.94
CA GLU A 118 26.75 8.05 15.28
C GLU A 118 26.48 9.21 16.26
N LEU A 119 25.54 9.02 17.19
CA LEU A 119 25.17 10.05 18.18
C LEU A 119 26.31 10.29 19.16
N LEU A 120 26.97 9.23 19.62
CA LEU A 120 28.11 9.31 20.52
C LEU A 120 29.31 9.95 19.82
N ASP A 121 29.66 9.52 18.60
CA ASP A 121 30.75 10.09 17.81
C ASP A 121 30.52 11.59 17.59
N SER A 122 29.30 12.02 17.24
CA SER A 122 28.99 13.44 17.10
C SER A 122 29.11 14.22 18.42
N ALA A 123 28.87 13.59 19.58
CA ALA A 123 28.99 14.24 20.87
C ALA A 123 30.46 14.33 21.32
N PHE A 124 31.23 13.28 21.11
CA PHE A 124 32.65 13.21 21.45
C PHE A 124 33.54 14.02 20.51
N SER A 125 33.18 14.17 19.24
CA SER A 125 33.92 15.01 18.27
C SER A 125 33.79 16.51 18.54
N ARG A 126 32.88 16.91 19.44
CA ARG A 126 32.66 18.32 19.84
C ARG A 126 33.33 18.68 21.17
N MET A 127 33.97 17.71 21.83
CA MET A 127 34.90 17.94 22.96
C MET A 127 36.32 18.05 22.44
#